data_AF-W7YEA0-F1
#
_entry.id   AF-W7YEA0-F1
#
_cell.length_a   1.000
_cell.length_b   1.000
_cell.length_c   1.000
_cell.angle_alpha   90.00
_cell.angle_beta   90.00
_cell.angle_gamma   90.00
#
_symmetry.space_group_name_H-M   'P 1'
#
loop_
_entity.id
_entity.type
_entity.pdbx_description
1 polymer ?
#
loop_
_entity_poly.entity_id
_entity_poly.type
_entity_poly.pdbx_seq_one_letter_code
_entity_poly.pdbx_strand_id
1 'polypeptide(L)'
;MIWESKNVIETFMQSALANAYLTLKEFPKAINIYESFLNFELQSEDLLKYIQALYFSKSNNKKLLKVLKLWRENFSFHPKILELEVDLKRQLFEWSEIIDICEQYLTHIEFNEFIVANYAIALNEIDNPSKNQFVKIISLIEKNSFSSYPNARAVAQSLIENGFYLEGLELFYKQAIDENNSPARTDYFMACVKCPKGILKEFEQVEVGHFVKFENNGTTSFIELTDGNPNTKVLLNKKVNEKVSFSGKFGNSTHDIIIKRIMNKYLSLHDQIVLEVDNKNPFSQIPMQSFNAEKHIKEGRILDFFEEIIGKQDHKPDEFINEYYAGKISFTELVVNEYSNNYIRAYYNLEYDKKGIIQYSPRLYPDINLLNYNSFILDFTSLLRIFELHREKGLRFEKKFILTSSIKSMIKALSKDFVGYSGSQYVLDTTFYQDLLNWINNNCILKMPTSKLDITQAIPEKLKGEQAQNIFIDTALLNQELENSILITDDTIMFKFYPIGSGKIIGTSTFWIKSNIIGMTKKE
;
A
#
# COMPACT_ATOMS: atom_id res chain seq x y z
N MET A 1 15.81 10.86 -58.90
CA MET A 1 14.48 10.33 -58.53
C MET A 1 14.13 10.93 -57.19
N ILE A 2 13.43 12.05 -57.26
CA ILE A 2 12.68 12.67 -56.17
C ILE A 2 11.31 11.98 -56.20
N TRP A 3 10.63 11.86 -55.04
CA TRP A 3 9.30 11.28 -54.79
C TRP A 3 9.26 9.94 -54.02
N GLU A 4 9.57 10.01 -52.72
CA GLU A 4 8.87 9.24 -51.67
C GLU A 4 8.44 10.18 -50.52
N SER A 5 8.13 11.43 -50.83
CA SER A 5 7.43 12.30 -49.89
C SER A 5 5.95 11.91 -49.89
N LYS A 6 5.49 11.15 -48.88
CA LYS A 6 4.12 11.36 -48.38
C LYS A 6 3.95 12.87 -48.23
N ASN A 7 2.94 13.43 -48.90
CA ASN A 7 2.86 14.85 -49.20
C ASN A 7 2.93 15.65 -47.90
N VAL A 8 3.96 16.50 -47.72
CA VAL A 8 4.18 17.25 -46.46
C VAL A 8 2.93 18.03 -46.04
N ILE A 9 2.16 18.50 -47.03
CA ILE A 9 0.88 19.18 -46.85
C ILE A 9 -0.18 18.24 -46.25
N GLU A 10 -0.23 16.98 -46.69
CA GLU A 10 -1.14 15.96 -46.18
C GLU A 10 -0.84 15.63 -44.72
N THR A 11 0.43 15.40 -44.37
CA THR A 11 0.85 15.16 -42.98
C THR A 11 0.52 16.37 -42.09
N PHE A 12 0.73 17.58 -42.58
CA PHE A 12 0.37 18.80 -41.86
C PHE A 12 -1.14 18.92 -41.63
N MET A 13 -1.96 18.64 -42.66
CA MET A 13 -3.42 18.63 -42.53
C MET A 13 -3.91 17.55 -41.56
N GLN A 14 -3.31 16.36 -41.60
CA GLN A 14 -3.63 15.26 -40.68
C GLN A 14 -3.26 15.62 -39.22
N SER A 15 -2.08 16.22 -39.00
CA SER A 15 -1.69 16.74 -37.67
C SER A 15 -2.68 17.80 -37.19
N ALA A 16 -3.03 18.79 -38.02
CA ALA A 16 -3.99 19.83 -37.66
C ALA A 16 -5.37 19.26 -37.31
N LEU A 17 -5.85 18.28 -38.08
CA LEU A 17 -7.12 17.59 -37.83
C LEU A 17 -7.10 16.77 -36.54
N ALA A 18 -6.02 16.01 -36.29
CA ALA A 18 -5.85 15.26 -35.06
C ALA A 18 -5.80 16.18 -33.83
N ASN A 19 -5.10 17.31 -33.94
CA ASN A 19 -5.04 18.35 -32.90
C ASN A 19 -6.43 18.96 -32.63
N ALA A 20 -7.23 19.17 -33.66
CA ALA A 20 -8.60 19.64 -33.51
C ALA A 20 -9.45 18.64 -32.73
N TYR A 21 -9.40 17.35 -33.09
CA TYR A 21 -10.11 16.30 -32.34
C TYR A 21 -9.63 16.17 -30.89
N LEU A 22 -8.31 16.28 -30.65
CA LEU A 22 -7.74 16.28 -29.31
C LEU A 22 -8.31 17.43 -28.46
N THR A 23 -8.36 18.63 -29.02
CA THR A 23 -8.90 19.83 -28.36
C THR A 23 -10.40 19.71 -28.07
N LEU A 24 -11.14 19.09 -29.01
CA LEU A 24 -12.57 18.78 -28.84
C LEU A 24 -12.84 17.57 -27.92
N LYS A 25 -11.79 16.96 -27.34
CA LYS A 25 -11.86 15.76 -26.49
C LYS A 25 -12.43 14.53 -27.19
N GLU A 26 -12.38 14.48 -28.52
CA GLU A 26 -12.74 13.31 -29.33
C GLU A 26 -11.51 12.38 -29.48
N PHE A 27 -11.01 11.88 -28.35
CA PHE A 27 -9.72 11.17 -28.28
C PHE A 27 -9.61 9.95 -29.23
N PRO A 28 -10.63 9.08 -29.37
CA PRO A 28 -10.53 7.94 -30.29
C PRO A 28 -10.31 8.35 -31.75
N LYS A 29 -10.91 9.47 -32.18
CA LYS A 29 -10.70 9.98 -33.54
C LYS A 29 -9.31 10.59 -33.72
N ALA A 30 -8.85 11.35 -32.72
CA ALA A 30 -7.50 11.88 -32.70
C ALA A 30 -6.45 10.76 -32.79
N ILE A 31 -6.59 9.71 -31.96
CA ILE A 31 -5.73 8.52 -31.95
C ILE A 31 -5.66 7.88 -33.34
N ASN A 32 -6.81 7.61 -33.96
CA ASN A 32 -6.86 6.97 -35.28
C ASN A 32 -6.10 7.78 -36.34
N ILE A 33 -6.27 9.11 -36.35
CA ILE A 33 -5.60 9.98 -37.32
C ILE A 33 -4.10 10.02 -37.07
N TYR A 34 -3.65 10.22 -35.82
CA TYR A 34 -2.23 10.17 -35.47
C TYR A 34 -1.58 8.86 -35.92
N GLU A 35 -2.25 7.72 -35.73
CA GLU A 35 -1.73 6.40 -36.12
C GLU A 35 -1.51 6.23 -37.62
N SER A 36 -2.25 6.96 -38.46
CA SER A 36 -2.11 6.83 -39.92
C SER A 36 -0.82 7.47 -40.48
N PHE A 37 -0.21 8.41 -39.74
CA PHE A 37 0.92 9.20 -40.24
C PHE A 37 2.13 9.30 -39.30
N LEU A 38 1.97 9.01 -38.00
CA LEU A 38 3.08 9.12 -37.06
C LEU A 38 4.23 8.18 -37.40
N ASN A 39 5.44 8.73 -37.38
CA ASN A 39 6.66 7.95 -37.35
C ASN A 39 7.13 7.81 -35.90
N PHE A 40 7.00 6.61 -35.33
CA PHE A 40 7.40 6.30 -33.96
C PHE A 40 8.91 6.29 -33.73
N GLU A 41 9.73 6.33 -34.79
CA GLU A 41 11.20 6.39 -34.70
C GLU A 41 11.72 7.83 -34.57
N LEU A 42 10.85 8.84 -34.72
CA LEU A 42 11.23 10.25 -34.68
C LEU A 42 10.58 10.98 -33.51
N GLN A 43 11.40 11.76 -32.80
CA GLN A 43 10.91 12.68 -31.78
C GLN A 43 10.11 13.81 -32.46
N SER A 44 8.82 13.94 -32.11
CA SER A 44 7.94 14.96 -32.69
C SER A 44 6.89 15.45 -31.68
N GLU A 45 6.37 16.67 -31.90
CA GLU A 45 5.27 17.23 -31.11
C GLU A 45 3.99 16.42 -31.28
N ASP A 46 3.74 15.90 -32.49
CA ASP A 46 2.58 15.05 -32.77
C ASP A 46 2.63 13.74 -31.95
N LEU A 47 3.83 13.18 -31.72
CA LEU A 47 3.97 12.01 -30.86
C LEU A 47 3.63 12.33 -29.40
N LEU A 48 3.99 13.52 -28.89
CA LEU A 48 3.56 13.95 -27.55
C LEU A 48 2.04 14.10 -27.46
N LYS A 49 1.42 14.71 -28.47
CA LYS A 49 -0.04 14.88 -28.51
C LYS A 49 -0.77 13.54 -28.66
N TYR A 50 -0.16 12.58 -29.36
CA TYR A 50 -0.66 11.22 -29.43
C TYR A 50 -0.60 10.50 -28.08
N ILE A 51 0.49 10.65 -27.33
CA ILE A 51 0.58 10.15 -25.95
C ILE A 51 -0.52 10.77 -25.08
N GLN A 52 -0.75 12.08 -25.19
CA GLN A 52 -1.84 12.77 -24.49
C GLN A 52 -3.21 12.21 -24.90
N ALA A 53 -3.45 12.01 -26.20
CA ALA A 53 -4.70 11.44 -26.70
C ALA A 53 -4.93 10.03 -26.13
N LEU A 54 -3.90 9.17 -26.14
CA LEU A 54 -3.97 7.84 -25.54
C LEU A 54 -4.31 7.90 -24.05
N TYR A 55 -3.59 8.73 -23.29
CA TYR A 55 -3.83 8.91 -21.85
C TYR A 55 -5.25 9.39 -21.54
N PHE A 56 -5.71 10.46 -22.19
CA PHE A 56 -7.04 11.01 -21.93
C PHE A 56 -8.18 10.17 -22.50
N SER A 57 -7.92 9.33 -23.50
CA SER A 57 -8.91 8.36 -23.96
C SER A 57 -9.27 7.33 -22.90
N LYS A 58 -8.38 7.10 -21.92
CA LYS A 58 -8.51 6.06 -20.89
C LYS A 58 -8.76 4.67 -21.47
N SER A 59 -8.30 4.47 -22.70
CA SER A 59 -8.48 3.26 -23.49
C SER A 59 -7.15 2.94 -24.18
N ASN A 60 -6.81 1.66 -24.30
CA ASN A 60 -5.55 1.21 -24.90
C ASN A 60 -4.29 1.54 -24.05
N ASN A 61 -4.39 1.43 -22.72
CA ASN A 61 -3.24 1.66 -21.84
C ASN A 61 -2.03 0.77 -22.14
N LYS A 62 -2.23 -0.44 -22.69
CA LYS A 62 -1.14 -1.29 -23.19
C LYS A 62 -0.31 -0.58 -24.28
N LYS A 63 -0.97 0.15 -25.18
CA LYS A 63 -0.30 0.92 -26.24
C LYS A 63 0.36 2.17 -25.66
N LEU A 64 -0.31 2.87 -24.75
CA LEU A 64 0.26 4.00 -24.03
C LEU A 64 1.58 3.63 -23.34
N LEU A 65 1.60 2.56 -22.54
CA LEU A 65 2.82 2.09 -21.88
C LEU A 65 3.97 1.79 -22.85
N LYS A 66 3.66 1.17 -24.00
CA LYS A 66 4.66 0.90 -25.05
C LYS A 66 5.27 2.19 -25.60
N VAL A 67 4.44 3.21 -25.85
CA VAL A 67 4.90 4.49 -26.41
C VAL A 67 5.64 5.34 -25.36
N LEU A 68 5.23 5.29 -24.10
CA LEU A 68 5.95 5.95 -22.99
C LEU A 68 7.36 5.39 -22.84
N LYS A 69 7.48 4.04 -22.79
CA LYS A 69 8.78 3.36 -22.73
C LYS A 69 9.65 3.68 -23.94
N LEU A 70 9.07 3.64 -25.14
CA LEU A 70 9.75 4.03 -26.38
C LEU A 70 10.33 5.45 -26.28
N TRP A 71 9.54 6.42 -25.79
CA TRP A 71 10.02 7.78 -25.61
C TRP A 71 11.16 7.87 -24.62
N ARG A 72 11.01 7.24 -23.45
CA ARG A 72 12.02 7.25 -22.38
C ARG A 72 13.37 6.67 -22.83
N GLU A 73 13.35 5.63 -23.65
CA GLU A 73 14.55 4.91 -24.09
C GLU A 73 15.24 5.55 -25.31
N ASN A 74 14.51 6.27 -26.16
CA ASN A 74 15.04 6.69 -27.47
C ASN A 74 15.05 8.21 -27.71
N PHE A 75 14.34 9.00 -26.90
CA PHE A 75 14.17 10.45 -27.12
C PHE A 75 14.67 11.28 -25.94
N SER A 76 14.67 12.61 -26.12
CA SER A 76 15.11 13.53 -25.09
C SER A 76 14.23 13.45 -23.83
N PHE A 77 14.86 13.65 -22.67
CA PHE A 77 14.21 13.69 -21.37
C PHE A 77 12.97 14.61 -21.37
N HIS A 78 11.84 14.06 -20.91
CA HIS A 78 10.59 14.81 -20.79
C HIS A 78 9.91 14.46 -19.44
N PRO A 79 9.89 15.38 -18.44
CA PRO A 79 9.46 15.07 -17.07
C PRO A 79 8.06 14.44 -17.00
N LYS A 80 7.09 15.02 -17.70
CA LYS A 80 5.69 14.56 -17.67
C LYS A 80 5.48 13.17 -18.28
N ILE A 81 6.36 12.73 -19.18
CA ILE A 81 6.28 11.39 -19.77
C ILE A 81 6.70 10.35 -18.73
N LEU A 82 7.81 10.60 -18.03
CA LEU A 82 8.30 9.72 -16.98
C LEU A 82 7.37 9.71 -15.77
N GLU A 83 6.84 10.87 -15.35
CA GLU A 83 5.83 10.94 -14.28
C GLU A 83 4.59 10.09 -14.61
N LEU A 84 4.10 10.17 -15.85
CA LEU A 84 2.96 9.38 -16.31
C LEU A 84 3.29 7.88 -16.37
N GLU A 85 4.47 7.50 -16.87
CA GLU A 85 4.92 6.11 -16.90
C GLU A 85 5.01 5.52 -15.49
N VAL A 86 5.55 6.29 -14.53
CA VAL A 86 5.60 5.89 -13.10
C VAL A 86 4.21 5.67 -12.53
N ASP A 87 3.26 6.58 -12.76
CA ASP A 87 1.89 6.45 -12.24
C ASP A 87 1.20 5.18 -12.75
N LEU A 88 1.29 4.91 -14.06
CA LEU A 88 0.68 3.73 -14.68
C LEU A 88 1.36 2.44 -14.23
N LYS A 89 2.70 2.42 -14.16
CA LYS A 89 3.46 1.25 -13.70
C LYS A 89 3.22 0.95 -12.23
N ARG A 90 2.99 1.98 -11.40
CA ARG A 90 2.62 1.79 -9.98
C ARG A 90 1.29 1.06 -9.84
N GLN A 91 0.29 1.39 -10.66
CA GLN A 91 -0.99 0.67 -10.67
C GLN A 91 -0.85 -0.79 -11.12
N LEU A 92 0.21 -1.12 -11.86
CA LEU A 92 0.58 -2.46 -12.31
C LEU A 92 1.62 -3.17 -11.43
N PHE A 93 2.03 -2.56 -10.30
CA PHE A 93 3.02 -3.14 -9.38
C PHE A 93 4.36 -3.48 -10.07
N GLU A 94 4.75 -2.73 -11.11
CA GLU A 94 6.02 -2.92 -11.84
C GLU A 94 7.19 -2.21 -11.12
N TRP A 95 7.47 -2.61 -9.88
CA TRP A 95 8.37 -1.90 -8.96
C TRP A 95 9.79 -1.70 -9.50
N SER A 96 10.37 -2.72 -10.14
CA SER A 96 11.73 -2.63 -10.72
C SER A 96 11.82 -1.57 -11.82
N GLU A 97 10.83 -1.51 -12.71
CA GLU A 97 10.82 -0.50 -13.78
C GLU A 97 10.58 0.91 -13.22
N ILE A 98 9.79 1.05 -12.15
CA ILE A 98 9.61 2.34 -11.46
C ILE A 98 10.93 2.84 -10.89
N ILE A 99 11.73 1.96 -10.27
CA ILE A 99 13.06 2.30 -9.77
C ILE A 99 13.93 2.86 -10.91
N ASP A 100 14.00 2.16 -12.03
CA ASP A 100 14.81 2.58 -13.19
C ASP A 100 14.37 3.95 -13.72
N ILE A 101 13.06 4.19 -13.83
CA ILE A 101 12.52 5.47 -14.29
C ILE A 101 12.82 6.59 -13.31
N CYS A 102 12.62 6.36 -12.00
CA CYS A 102 12.90 7.34 -10.97
C CYS A 102 14.40 7.69 -10.91
N GLU A 103 15.28 6.71 -11.05
CA GLU A 103 16.72 6.94 -11.11
C GLU A 103 17.11 7.77 -12.33
N GLN A 104 16.56 7.46 -13.51
CA GLN A 104 16.75 8.26 -14.74
C GLN A 104 16.20 9.68 -14.60
N TYR A 105 15.06 9.86 -13.94
CA TYR A 105 14.48 11.18 -13.71
C TYR A 105 15.39 12.05 -12.84
N LEU A 106 15.91 11.47 -11.74
CA LEU A 106 16.74 12.16 -10.76
C LEU A 106 18.16 12.49 -11.25
N THR A 107 18.56 12.05 -12.44
CA THR A 107 19.79 12.55 -13.09
C THR A 107 19.59 13.90 -13.78
N HIS A 108 18.35 14.28 -14.08
CA HIS A 108 18.00 15.51 -14.80
C HIS A 108 17.35 16.57 -13.91
N ILE A 109 16.53 16.15 -12.94
CA ILE A 109 15.84 17.04 -12.00
C ILE A 109 16.18 16.60 -10.58
N GLU A 110 16.78 17.50 -9.80
CA GLU A 110 17.30 17.19 -8.47
C GLU A 110 16.20 16.70 -7.51
N PHE A 111 15.02 17.31 -7.54
CA PHE A 111 13.93 16.95 -6.64
C PHE A 111 12.55 17.10 -7.28
N ASN A 112 11.71 16.09 -7.08
CA ASN A 112 10.29 16.10 -7.36
C ASN A 112 9.60 15.17 -6.36
N GLU A 113 8.67 15.69 -5.57
CA GLU A 113 8.05 14.95 -4.46
C GLU A 113 7.37 13.66 -4.92
N PHE A 114 6.67 13.70 -6.06
CA PHE A 114 5.99 12.53 -6.62
C PHE A 114 7.01 11.45 -7.01
N ILE A 115 8.08 11.82 -7.69
CA ILE A 115 9.13 10.88 -8.10
C ILE A 115 9.85 10.29 -6.88
N VAL A 116 10.20 11.10 -5.90
CA VAL A 116 10.89 10.62 -4.68
C VAL A 116 9.98 9.71 -3.85
N ALA A 117 8.69 10.05 -3.72
CA ALA A 117 7.72 9.20 -3.03
C ALA A 117 7.53 7.84 -3.73
N ASN A 118 7.34 7.83 -5.05
CA ASN A 118 7.21 6.58 -5.80
C ASN A 118 8.50 5.76 -5.81
N TYR A 119 9.66 6.41 -5.79
CA TYR A 119 10.94 5.74 -5.66
C TYR A 119 11.05 5.02 -4.30
N ALA A 120 10.71 5.71 -3.20
CA ALA A 120 10.71 5.13 -1.86
C ALA A 120 9.74 3.93 -1.75
N ILE A 121 8.53 4.07 -2.30
CA ILE A 121 7.52 2.99 -2.35
C ILE A 121 8.08 1.78 -3.11
N ALA A 122 8.61 1.99 -4.32
CA ALA A 122 9.10 0.90 -5.14
C ALA A 122 10.27 0.14 -4.48
N LEU A 123 11.18 0.86 -3.82
CA LEU A 123 12.25 0.24 -3.02
C LEU A 123 11.69 -0.58 -1.86
N ASN A 124 10.68 -0.07 -1.15
CA ASN A 124 10.07 -0.79 -0.04
C ASN A 124 9.33 -2.07 -0.49
N GLU A 125 8.84 -2.10 -1.73
CA GLU A 125 8.08 -3.22 -2.27
C GLU A 125 8.95 -4.36 -2.83
N ILE A 126 10.19 -4.09 -3.27
CA ILE A 126 11.12 -5.17 -3.66
C ILE A 126 11.63 -5.96 -2.45
N ASP A 127 12.05 -7.21 -2.67
CA ASP A 127 12.41 -8.13 -1.57
C ASP A 127 13.77 -7.78 -0.93
N ASN A 128 14.66 -7.08 -1.65
CA ASN A 128 16.00 -6.71 -1.18
C ASN A 128 16.43 -5.33 -1.70
N PRO A 129 15.88 -4.22 -1.18
CA PRO A 129 16.32 -2.90 -1.60
C PRO A 129 17.74 -2.58 -1.17
N SER A 130 18.46 -1.83 -2.01
CA SER A 130 19.81 -1.37 -1.66
C SER A 130 19.74 -0.26 -0.61
N LYS A 131 20.48 -0.41 0.50
CA LYS A 131 20.62 0.65 1.51
C LYS A 131 21.13 1.96 0.90
N ASN A 132 22.01 1.89 -0.11
CA ASN A 132 22.53 3.07 -0.80
C ASN A 132 21.43 3.87 -1.53
N GLN A 133 20.39 3.19 -2.02
CA GLN A 133 19.25 3.86 -2.66
C GLN A 133 18.43 4.66 -1.64
N PHE A 134 18.24 4.14 -0.43
CA PHE A 134 17.62 4.90 0.67
C PHE A 134 18.50 6.07 1.16
N VAL A 135 19.81 5.90 1.24
CA VAL A 135 20.73 7.02 1.56
C VAL A 135 20.60 8.16 0.54
N LYS A 136 20.43 7.84 -0.75
CA LYS A 136 20.15 8.85 -1.79
C LYS A 136 18.85 9.59 -1.48
N ILE A 137 17.78 8.88 -1.12
CA ILE A 137 16.51 9.51 -0.72
C ILE A 137 16.70 10.42 0.49
N ILE A 138 17.41 9.98 1.53
CA ILE A 138 17.70 10.77 2.74
C ILE A 138 18.39 12.10 2.35
N SER A 139 19.42 12.03 1.50
CA SER A 139 20.14 13.23 1.05
C SER A 139 19.25 14.22 0.29
N LEU A 140 18.23 13.74 -0.42
CA LEU A 140 17.26 14.58 -1.14
C LEU A 140 16.30 15.27 -0.16
N ILE A 141 15.79 14.55 0.83
CA ILE A 141 14.81 15.09 1.80
C ILE A 141 15.44 15.98 2.89
N GLU A 142 16.76 15.91 3.09
CA GLU A 142 17.49 16.85 3.95
C GLU A 142 17.56 18.25 3.34
N LYS A 143 17.69 18.32 2.01
CA LYS A 143 17.83 19.58 1.25
C LYS A 143 16.51 20.18 0.80
N ASN A 144 15.45 19.37 0.78
CA ASN A 144 14.16 19.75 0.23
C ASN A 144 13.03 19.55 1.24
N SER A 145 11.93 20.28 1.06
CA SER A 145 10.72 20.14 1.87
C SER A 145 9.58 19.57 1.02
N PHE A 146 8.67 18.85 1.67
CA PHE A 146 7.45 18.34 1.04
C PHE A 146 6.29 19.28 1.33
N SER A 147 5.61 19.69 0.27
CA SER A 147 4.32 20.38 0.28
C SER A 147 3.15 19.40 0.36
N SER A 148 3.27 18.21 -0.24
CA SER A 148 2.26 17.16 -0.21
C SER A 148 2.53 16.18 0.94
N TYR A 149 1.71 16.24 1.99
CA TYR A 149 1.78 15.30 3.10
C TYR A 149 1.68 13.81 2.65
N PRO A 150 0.79 13.40 1.72
CA PRO A 150 0.78 12.03 1.21
C PRO A 150 2.13 11.55 0.65
N ASN A 151 2.87 12.42 -0.04
CA ASN A 151 4.21 12.09 -0.55
C ASN A 151 5.21 11.96 0.61
N ALA A 152 5.17 12.91 1.56
CA ALA A 152 6.02 12.87 2.75
C ALA A 152 5.79 11.59 3.57
N ARG A 153 4.52 11.23 3.78
CA ARG A 153 4.09 9.99 4.46
C ARG A 153 4.67 8.76 3.79
N ALA A 154 4.54 8.64 2.47
CA ALA A 154 5.03 7.48 1.73
C ALA A 154 6.54 7.29 1.89
N VAL A 155 7.31 8.39 1.84
CA VAL A 155 8.77 8.35 2.08
C VAL A 155 9.09 8.00 3.53
N ALA A 156 8.45 8.66 4.49
CA ALA A 156 8.68 8.45 5.91
C ALA A 156 8.42 7.01 6.34
N GLN A 157 7.29 6.45 5.89
CA GLN A 157 6.93 5.06 6.16
C GLN A 157 7.93 4.08 5.53
N SER A 158 8.32 4.31 4.28
CA SER A 158 9.32 3.47 3.59
C SER A 158 10.67 3.49 4.31
N LEU A 159 11.10 4.65 4.83
CA LEU A 159 12.34 4.77 5.62
C LEU A 159 12.26 3.99 6.93
N ILE A 160 11.18 4.15 7.71
CA ILE A 160 10.99 3.45 8.99
C ILE A 160 10.96 1.93 8.79
N GLU A 161 10.24 1.45 7.78
CA GLU A 161 10.13 0.02 7.48
C GLU A 161 11.46 -0.61 7.04
N ASN A 162 12.41 0.21 6.57
CA ASN A 162 13.75 -0.21 6.17
C ASN A 162 14.83 0.16 7.21
N GLY A 163 14.42 0.53 8.44
CA GLY A 163 15.32 0.75 9.57
C GLY A 163 15.92 2.16 9.68
N PHE A 164 15.57 3.08 8.79
CA PHE A 164 15.94 4.50 8.86
C PHE A 164 14.96 5.26 9.74
N TYR A 165 14.88 4.84 11.00
CA TYR A 165 13.85 5.27 11.95
C TYR A 165 13.89 6.76 12.23
N LEU A 166 15.09 7.32 12.41
CA LEU A 166 15.25 8.73 12.79
C LEU A 166 14.87 9.64 11.63
N GLU A 167 15.32 9.31 10.42
CA GLU A 167 15.08 10.07 9.20
C GLU A 167 13.59 10.04 8.81
N GLY A 168 12.97 8.86 8.90
CA GLY A 168 11.53 8.74 8.69
C GLY A 168 10.70 9.45 9.76
N LEU A 169 11.09 9.34 11.04
CA LEU A 169 10.42 10.05 12.13
C LEU A 169 10.57 11.57 12.01
N GLU A 170 11.73 12.06 11.58
CA GLU A 170 11.98 13.50 11.35
C GLU A 170 11.07 14.04 10.25
N LEU A 171 10.82 13.26 9.19
CA LEU A 171 9.90 13.68 8.13
C LEU A 171 8.46 13.76 8.62
N PHE A 172 8.01 12.80 9.44
CA PHE A 172 6.71 12.90 10.11
C PHE A 172 6.64 14.09 11.07
N TYR A 173 7.69 14.30 11.88
CA TYR A 173 7.79 15.41 12.83
C TYR A 173 7.57 16.75 12.14
N LYS A 174 8.28 17.01 11.03
CA LYS A 174 8.16 18.25 10.24
C LYS A 174 6.73 18.53 9.77
N GLN A 175 5.94 17.50 9.53
CA GLN A 175 4.55 17.61 9.08
C GLN A 175 3.56 17.70 10.25
N ALA A 176 3.86 17.02 11.37
CA ALA A 176 2.98 16.90 12.53
C ALA A 176 3.07 18.10 13.51
N ILE A 177 4.08 18.96 13.37
CA ILE A 177 4.15 20.24 14.09
C ILE A 177 2.94 21.14 13.75
N ASP A 178 2.39 21.04 12.54
CA ASP A 178 1.14 21.71 12.21
C ASP A 178 -0.02 21.00 12.94
N GLU A 179 -0.57 21.67 13.94
CA GLU A 179 -1.70 21.19 14.75
C GLU A 179 -2.94 20.88 13.89
N ASN A 180 -3.10 21.52 12.73
CA ASN A 180 -4.22 21.27 11.83
C ASN A 180 -4.03 20.02 10.96
N ASN A 181 -2.81 19.48 10.86
CA ASN A 181 -2.51 18.30 10.08
C ASN A 181 -2.74 17.02 10.90
N SER A 182 -3.99 16.75 11.23
CA SER A 182 -4.40 15.59 12.03
C SER A 182 -3.92 14.23 11.48
N PRO A 183 -3.90 13.99 10.15
CA PRO A 183 -3.28 12.79 9.59
C PRO A 183 -1.79 12.67 9.94
N ALA A 184 -1.01 13.75 9.79
CA ALA A 184 0.41 13.76 10.15
C ALA A 184 0.65 13.48 11.63
N ARG A 185 -0.16 14.05 12.51
CA ARG A 185 -0.08 13.82 13.96
C ARG A 185 -0.38 12.37 14.32
N THR A 186 -1.39 11.77 13.70
CA THR A 186 -1.75 10.36 13.90
C THR A 186 -0.62 9.44 13.45
N ASP A 187 -0.11 9.64 12.23
CA ASP A 187 0.99 8.81 11.73
C ASP A 187 2.29 9.02 12.50
N TYR A 188 2.57 10.25 12.95
CA TYR A 188 3.71 10.54 13.82
C TYR A 188 3.62 9.75 15.13
N PHE A 189 2.45 9.77 15.77
CA PHE A 189 2.19 9.00 16.99
C PHE A 189 2.41 7.50 16.75
N MET A 190 1.88 6.95 15.67
CA MET A 190 2.07 5.54 15.30
C MET A 190 3.54 5.21 14.96
N ALA A 191 4.26 6.13 14.33
CA ALA A 191 5.68 6.00 14.03
C ALA A 191 6.54 5.95 15.31
N CYS A 192 6.19 6.72 16.34
CA CYS A 192 6.88 6.68 17.63
C CYS A 192 6.83 5.28 18.26
N VAL A 193 5.72 4.56 18.12
CA VAL A 193 5.57 3.18 18.64
C VAL A 193 6.51 2.20 17.94
N LYS A 194 6.78 2.41 16.64
CA LYS A 194 7.67 1.56 15.83
C LYS A 194 9.16 1.87 16.03
N CYS A 195 9.49 3.01 16.62
CA CYS A 195 10.87 3.45 16.80
C CYS A 195 11.59 2.68 17.92
N PRO A 196 12.89 2.34 17.75
CA PRO A 196 13.67 1.68 18.79
C PRO A 196 13.86 2.58 20.03
N LYS A 197 14.12 1.92 21.16
CA LYS A 197 14.46 2.60 22.43
C LYS A 197 15.64 3.54 22.21
N GLY A 198 15.50 4.79 22.64
CA GLY A 198 16.54 5.81 22.54
C GLY A 198 16.32 6.85 21.45
N ILE A 199 15.33 6.75 20.58
CA ILE A 199 14.95 7.89 19.71
C ILE A 199 14.12 8.91 20.49
N LEU A 200 13.08 8.45 21.18
CA LEU A 200 12.33 9.26 22.15
C LEU A 200 13.12 9.23 23.47
N LYS A 201 13.63 10.39 23.89
CA LYS A 201 14.55 10.50 25.03
C LYS A 201 14.00 11.41 26.11
N GLU A 202 14.16 10.96 27.34
CA GLU A 202 14.03 11.78 28.54
C GLU A 202 15.41 12.17 29.06
N PHE A 203 15.45 13.28 29.77
CA PHE A 203 16.65 13.79 30.41
C PHE A 203 16.39 14.03 31.90
N GLU A 204 17.43 13.86 32.72
CA GLU A 204 17.31 14.10 34.17
C GLU A 204 17.38 15.59 34.52
N GLN A 205 18.08 16.37 33.70
CA GLN A 205 18.36 17.78 33.92
C GLN A 205 18.12 18.60 32.66
N VAL A 206 17.74 19.85 32.89
CA VAL A 206 17.45 20.81 31.83
C VAL A 206 18.75 21.39 31.25
N GLU A 207 18.90 21.29 29.93
CA GLU A 207 19.96 21.89 29.13
C GLU A 207 19.36 22.67 27.94
N VAL A 208 20.18 23.47 27.26
CA VAL A 208 19.76 24.18 26.05
C VAL A 208 19.44 23.16 24.94
N GLY A 209 18.32 23.37 24.23
CA GLY A 209 17.79 22.45 23.23
C GLY A 209 16.87 21.36 23.79
N HIS A 210 16.72 21.25 25.12
CA HIS A 210 15.72 20.37 25.72
C HIS A 210 14.32 20.98 25.66
N PHE A 211 13.33 20.10 25.60
CA PHE A 211 11.91 20.43 25.71
C PHE A 211 11.45 20.11 27.12
N VAL A 212 10.74 21.06 27.74
CA VAL A 212 10.26 20.93 29.11
C VAL A 212 8.74 20.92 29.13
N LYS A 213 8.17 19.85 29.66
CA LYS A 213 6.76 19.75 30.04
C LYS A 213 6.63 20.23 31.49
N PHE A 214 5.82 21.25 31.72
CA PHE A 214 5.63 21.83 33.04
C PHE A 214 4.17 22.09 33.34
N GLU A 215 3.85 22.14 34.63
CA GLU A 215 2.52 22.49 35.12
C GLU A 215 2.56 23.89 35.75
N ASN A 216 1.60 24.73 35.37
CA ASN A 216 1.36 26.05 35.95
C ASN A 216 -0.13 26.19 36.25
N ASN A 217 -0.51 26.38 37.52
CA ASN A 217 -1.89 26.51 37.98
C ASN A 217 -2.83 25.41 37.42
N GLY A 218 -2.40 24.15 37.44
CA GLY A 218 -3.18 23.00 36.92
C GLY A 218 -3.18 22.85 35.39
N THR A 219 -2.61 23.79 34.65
CA THR A 219 -2.50 23.71 33.18
C THR A 219 -1.13 23.15 32.79
N THR A 220 -1.13 22.16 31.90
CA THR A 220 0.12 21.59 31.35
C THR A 220 0.53 22.37 30.11
N SER A 221 1.82 22.70 30.02
CA SER A 221 2.39 23.40 28.87
C SER A 221 3.77 22.85 28.52
N PHE A 222 4.21 23.15 27.30
CA PHE A 222 5.47 22.70 26.72
C PHE A 222 6.27 23.89 26.25
N ILE A 223 7.59 23.85 26.42
CA ILE A 223 8.50 24.87 25.90
C ILE A 223 9.80 24.22 25.43
N GLU A 224 10.27 24.61 24.25
CA GLU A 224 11.65 24.36 23.82
C GLU A 224 12.55 25.38 24.48
N LEU A 225 13.62 24.97 25.14
CA LEU A 225 14.57 25.89 25.75
C LEU A 225 15.67 26.30 24.78
N THR A 226 15.57 27.53 24.30
CA THR A 226 16.60 28.18 23.48
C THR A 226 17.26 29.31 24.25
N ASP A 227 18.44 29.75 23.82
CA ASP A 227 19.13 30.91 24.40
C ASP A 227 18.33 32.21 24.27
N GLY A 228 17.37 32.26 23.33
CA GLY A 228 16.50 33.41 23.09
C GLY A 228 15.32 33.52 24.04
N ASN A 229 14.94 32.47 24.79
CA ASN A 229 13.76 32.55 25.63
C ASN A 229 14.03 33.34 26.94
N PRO A 230 13.10 34.23 27.33
CA PRO A 230 13.13 34.82 28.66
C PRO A 230 13.01 33.71 29.71
N ASN A 231 13.91 33.72 30.68
CA ASN A 231 14.00 32.77 31.80
C ASN A 231 14.65 31.40 31.53
N THR A 232 15.25 31.14 30.36
CA THR A 232 16.03 29.90 30.13
C THR A 232 17.07 29.68 31.23
N LYS A 233 17.82 30.73 31.60
CA LYS A 233 18.83 30.67 32.66
C LYS A 233 18.31 30.20 34.02
N VAL A 234 17.03 30.45 34.31
CA VAL A 234 16.39 30.04 35.58
C VAL A 234 16.07 28.55 35.56
N LEU A 235 15.81 27.99 34.38
CA LEU A 235 15.46 26.59 34.18
C LEU A 235 16.67 25.68 33.98
N LEU A 236 17.85 26.20 33.63
CA LEU A 236 19.05 25.39 33.44
C LEU A 236 19.42 24.59 34.70
N ASN A 237 19.84 23.34 34.49
CA ASN A 237 20.21 22.36 35.51
C ASN A 237 19.09 21.95 36.48
N LYS A 238 17.85 22.42 36.25
CA LYS A 238 16.70 22.01 37.04
C LYS A 238 16.30 20.58 36.72
N LYS A 239 15.75 19.89 37.73
CA LYS A 239 15.38 18.48 37.65
C LYS A 239 13.88 18.28 37.51
N VAL A 240 13.50 17.08 37.09
CA VAL A 240 12.10 16.63 37.12
C VAL A 240 11.55 16.72 38.55
N ASN A 241 10.30 17.17 38.68
CA ASN A 241 9.57 17.49 39.91
C ASN A 241 10.09 18.70 40.71
N GLU A 242 11.07 19.44 40.19
CA GLU A 242 11.53 20.67 40.84
C GLU A 242 10.53 21.81 40.61
N LYS A 243 10.26 22.56 41.68
CA LYS A 243 9.43 23.76 41.66
C LYS A 243 10.31 24.97 41.35
N VAL A 244 9.96 25.74 40.32
CA VAL A 244 10.75 26.87 39.84
C VAL A 244 9.89 28.13 39.88
N SER A 245 10.36 29.15 40.59
CA SER A 245 9.68 30.43 40.76
C SER A 245 10.22 31.48 39.80
N PHE A 246 9.32 32.20 39.14
CA PHE A 246 9.63 33.32 38.26
C PHE A 246 9.09 34.62 38.83
N SER A 247 9.89 35.68 38.74
CA SER A 247 9.43 37.04 39.02
C SER A 247 8.45 37.48 37.94
N GLY A 248 7.29 37.98 38.35
CA GLY A 248 6.27 38.54 37.45
C GLY A 248 6.76 39.81 36.76
N LYS A 249 6.21 40.10 35.58
CA LYS A 249 6.53 41.32 34.82
C LYS A 249 5.99 42.60 35.47
N PHE A 250 5.02 42.48 36.38
CA PHE A 250 4.37 43.59 37.07
C PHE A 250 4.16 43.26 38.56
N GLY A 251 4.57 44.18 39.45
CA GLY A 251 4.48 44.02 40.91
C GLY A 251 5.39 42.93 41.49
N ASN A 252 5.31 42.70 42.81
CA ASN A 252 6.00 41.61 43.51
C ASN A 252 5.30 40.25 43.33
N SER A 253 4.69 40.00 42.16
CA SER A 253 4.04 38.72 41.88
C SER A 253 5.09 37.66 41.55
N THR A 254 4.93 36.45 42.08
CA THR A 254 5.74 35.29 41.73
C THR A 254 4.85 34.25 41.08
N HIS A 255 5.36 33.60 40.04
CA HIS A 255 4.67 32.52 39.34
C HIS A 255 5.51 31.27 39.46
N ASP A 256 4.92 30.20 39.96
CA ASP A 256 5.61 28.94 40.16
C ASP A 256 5.21 27.94 39.09
N ILE A 257 6.18 27.23 38.55
CA ILE A 257 5.93 26.04 37.73
C ILE A 257 6.52 24.82 38.41
N ILE A 258 5.99 23.65 38.06
CA ILE A 258 6.57 22.36 38.43
C ILE A 258 7.01 21.67 37.14
N ILE A 259 8.30 21.33 37.05
CA ILE A 259 8.83 20.57 35.93
C ILE A 259 8.29 19.14 36.03
N LYS A 260 7.55 18.67 35.02
CA LYS A 260 6.98 17.31 35.02
C LYS A 260 7.82 16.33 34.24
N ARG A 261 8.47 16.78 33.16
CA ARG A 261 9.28 15.93 32.29
C ARG A 261 10.22 16.79 31.44
N ILE A 262 11.42 16.29 31.18
CA ILE A 262 12.43 16.93 30.33
C ILE A 262 12.75 15.93 29.22
N MET A 263 12.71 16.39 27.97
CA MET A 263 12.63 15.50 26.82
C MET A 263 13.25 16.11 25.58
N ASN A 264 13.46 15.29 24.55
CA ASN A 264 13.79 15.79 23.22
C ASN A 264 12.53 16.22 22.44
N LYS A 265 12.75 16.85 21.28
CA LYS A 265 11.65 17.35 20.42
C LYS A 265 10.63 16.27 20.05
N TYR A 266 11.10 15.04 19.83
CA TYR A 266 10.23 13.95 19.41
C TYR A 266 9.27 13.53 20.53
N LEU A 267 9.81 13.25 21.72
CA LEU A 267 8.97 12.89 22.85
C LEU A 267 8.05 14.05 23.29
N SER A 268 8.46 15.30 23.07
CA SER A 268 7.62 16.48 23.28
C SER A 268 6.40 16.51 22.38
N LEU A 269 6.58 16.32 21.08
CA LEU A 269 5.45 16.30 20.16
C LEU A 269 4.51 15.12 20.44
N HIS A 270 5.08 13.95 20.78
CA HIS A 270 4.28 12.80 21.22
C HIS A 270 3.40 13.14 22.42
N ASP A 271 3.97 13.73 23.48
CA ASP A 271 3.21 14.10 24.69
C ASP A 271 2.18 15.22 24.43
N GLN A 272 2.45 16.13 23.49
CA GLN A 272 1.49 17.14 23.07
C GLN A 272 0.27 16.50 22.40
N ILE A 273 0.49 15.53 21.50
CA ILE A 273 -0.60 14.78 20.85
C ILE A 273 -1.42 13.99 21.87
N VAL A 274 -0.76 13.32 22.82
CA VAL A 274 -1.46 12.61 23.91
C VAL A 274 -2.33 13.57 24.72
N LEU A 275 -1.79 14.74 25.11
CA LEU A 275 -2.55 15.74 25.86
C LEU A 275 -3.75 16.27 25.06
N GLU A 276 -3.60 16.48 23.75
CA GLU A 276 -4.69 16.91 22.86
C GLU A 276 -5.84 15.89 22.86
N VAL A 277 -5.50 14.61 22.74
CA VAL A 277 -6.46 13.48 22.76
C VAL A 277 -7.12 13.33 24.14
N ASP A 278 -6.34 13.42 25.22
CA ASP A 278 -6.82 13.28 26.61
C ASP A 278 -7.78 14.41 27.01
N ASN A 279 -7.58 15.61 26.49
CA ASN A 279 -8.42 16.77 26.79
C ASN A 279 -9.81 16.69 26.16
N LYS A 280 -10.13 15.62 25.41
CA LYS A 280 -11.43 15.37 24.76
C LYS A 280 -11.95 16.57 23.99
N ASN A 281 -11.04 17.30 23.33
CA ASN A 281 -11.43 18.45 22.52
C ASN A 281 -12.36 17.96 21.39
N PRO A 282 -13.65 18.36 21.37
CA PRO A 282 -14.61 17.89 20.38
C PRO A 282 -14.28 18.38 18.95
N PHE A 283 -13.33 19.30 18.81
CA PHE A 283 -12.82 19.81 17.54
C PHE A 283 -11.52 19.15 17.09
N SER A 284 -10.88 18.31 17.91
CA SER A 284 -9.72 17.54 17.46
C SER A 284 -10.17 16.53 16.40
N GLN A 285 -9.48 16.51 15.27
CA GLN A 285 -9.75 15.55 14.18
C GLN A 285 -8.83 14.33 14.25
N ILE A 286 -8.09 14.17 15.35
CA ILE A 286 -7.26 13.00 15.59
C ILE A 286 -8.18 11.81 15.94
N PRO A 287 -8.18 10.71 15.17
CA PRO A 287 -9.07 9.57 15.36
C PRO A 287 -8.55 8.63 16.46
N MET A 288 -8.15 9.18 17.61
CA MET A 288 -7.65 8.44 18.75
C MET A 288 -8.42 8.84 20.00
N GLN A 289 -8.59 7.88 20.90
CA GLN A 289 -9.22 8.10 22.20
C GLN A 289 -8.42 7.40 23.29
N SER A 290 -8.27 8.09 24.41
CA SER A 290 -7.64 7.55 25.61
C SER A 290 -8.65 6.76 26.44
N PHE A 291 -8.27 5.55 26.84
CA PHE A 291 -9.06 4.67 27.68
C PHE A 291 -8.26 4.26 28.92
N ASN A 292 -8.90 4.26 30.09
CA ASN A 292 -8.27 3.81 31.33
C ASN A 292 -8.80 2.42 31.71
N ALA A 293 -7.96 1.40 31.50
CA ALA A 293 -8.27 0.01 31.82
C ALA A 293 -7.97 -0.38 33.28
N GLU A 294 -7.33 0.50 34.06
CA GLU A 294 -6.69 0.13 35.33
C GLU A 294 -7.70 -0.40 36.36
N LYS A 295 -8.88 0.22 36.42
CA LYS A 295 -9.96 -0.20 37.29
C LYS A 295 -10.48 -1.59 36.90
N HIS A 296 -10.80 -1.79 35.62
CA HIS A 296 -11.33 -3.05 35.11
C HIS A 296 -10.32 -4.20 35.22
N ILE A 297 -9.03 -3.95 35.00
CA ILE A 297 -7.97 -4.95 35.21
C ILE A 297 -7.92 -5.37 36.68
N LYS A 298 -7.88 -4.42 37.62
CA LYS A 298 -7.81 -4.70 39.07
C LYS A 298 -9.03 -5.48 39.57
N GLU A 299 -10.18 -5.26 38.97
CA GLU A 299 -11.43 -5.93 39.32
C GLU A 299 -11.67 -7.24 38.56
N GLY A 300 -10.76 -7.64 37.65
CA GLY A 300 -10.92 -8.85 36.83
C GLY A 300 -12.00 -8.75 35.75
N ARG A 301 -12.42 -7.53 35.39
CA ARG A 301 -13.54 -7.21 34.48
C ARG A 301 -13.06 -6.68 33.13
N ILE A 302 -12.02 -7.29 32.58
CA ILE A 302 -11.42 -6.83 31.32
C ILE A 302 -12.39 -6.97 30.12
N LEU A 303 -13.30 -7.95 30.18
CA LEU A 303 -14.33 -8.10 29.14
C LEU A 303 -15.31 -6.92 29.14
N ASP A 304 -15.76 -6.49 30.32
CA ASP A 304 -16.61 -5.29 30.47
C ASP A 304 -15.92 -4.05 29.87
N PHE A 305 -14.60 -3.92 30.05
CA PHE A 305 -13.82 -2.83 29.44
C PHE A 305 -13.83 -2.89 27.91
N PHE A 306 -13.67 -4.08 27.32
CA PHE A 306 -13.76 -4.24 25.87
C PHE A 306 -15.17 -3.95 25.34
N GLU A 307 -16.21 -4.39 26.05
CA GLU A 307 -17.60 -4.06 25.70
C GLU A 307 -17.88 -2.55 25.76
N GLU A 308 -17.32 -1.85 26.76
CA GLU A 308 -17.41 -0.38 26.89
C GLU A 308 -16.73 0.35 25.72
N ILE A 309 -15.60 -0.15 25.21
CA ILE A 309 -14.84 0.48 24.11
C ILE A 309 -15.48 0.19 22.74
N ILE A 310 -15.81 -1.08 22.49
CA ILE A 310 -16.32 -1.54 21.19
C ILE A 310 -17.78 -1.12 21.00
N GLY A 311 -18.49 -0.90 22.10
CA GLY A 311 -19.94 -0.72 22.13
C GLY A 311 -20.66 -2.06 21.98
N LYS A 312 -21.94 -2.09 22.37
CA LYS A 312 -22.83 -3.22 22.07
C LYS A 312 -23.14 -3.22 20.58
N GLN A 313 -22.32 -3.91 19.79
CA GLN A 313 -22.72 -4.28 18.45
C GLN A 313 -23.73 -5.44 18.55
N ASP A 314 -24.83 -5.36 17.79
CA ASP A 314 -25.70 -6.50 17.46
C ASP A 314 -24.96 -7.47 16.52
N HIS A 315 -23.70 -7.82 16.86
CA HIS A 315 -22.93 -8.79 16.11
C HIS A 315 -23.57 -10.15 16.35
N LYS A 316 -24.24 -10.68 15.33
CA LYS A 316 -24.70 -12.07 15.33
C LYS A 316 -23.51 -12.95 14.93
N PRO A 317 -22.93 -13.70 15.88
CA PRO A 317 -21.80 -14.55 15.57
C PRO A 317 -22.16 -15.50 14.41
N ASP A 318 -21.24 -15.67 13.47
CA ASP A 318 -21.34 -16.61 12.35
C ASP A 318 -22.46 -16.32 11.31
N GLU A 319 -23.14 -15.17 11.30
CA GLU A 319 -24.18 -14.87 10.29
C GLU A 319 -23.64 -15.01 8.86
N PHE A 320 -22.57 -14.28 8.51
CA PHE A 320 -21.93 -14.36 7.20
C PHE A 320 -21.32 -15.74 6.91
N ILE A 321 -20.78 -16.42 7.92
CA ILE A 321 -20.24 -17.78 7.77
C ILE A 321 -21.35 -18.76 7.41
N ASN A 322 -22.53 -18.63 8.02
CA ASN A 322 -23.70 -19.44 7.68
C ASN A 322 -24.22 -19.13 6.27
N GLU A 323 -24.22 -17.85 5.86
CA GLU A 323 -24.56 -17.47 4.49
C GLU A 323 -23.60 -18.04 3.45
N TYR A 324 -22.29 -18.06 3.76
CA TYR A 324 -21.27 -18.68 2.93
C TYR A 324 -21.57 -20.18 2.75
N TYR A 325 -21.77 -20.93 3.84
CA TYR A 325 -22.10 -22.37 3.77
C TYR A 325 -23.46 -22.67 3.15
N ALA A 326 -24.40 -21.72 3.15
CA ALA A 326 -25.65 -21.80 2.41
C ALA A 326 -25.48 -21.47 0.91
N GLY A 327 -24.28 -21.10 0.45
CA GLY A 327 -23.98 -20.72 -0.92
C GLY A 327 -24.56 -19.37 -1.35
N LYS A 328 -24.95 -18.51 -0.38
CA LYS A 328 -25.52 -17.18 -0.67
C LYS A 328 -24.45 -16.15 -1.00
N ILE A 329 -23.30 -16.26 -0.34
CA ILE A 329 -22.13 -15.40 -0.56
C ILE A 329 -20.90 -16.25 -0.90
N SER A 330 -19.97 -15.64 -1.60
CA SER A 330 -18.68 -16.20 -2.02
C SER A 330 -17.59 -16.03 -0.94
N PHE A 331 -16.40 -16.59 -1.19
CA PHE A 331 -15.30 -16.50 -0.22
C PHE A 331 -14.77 -15.06 -0.13
N THR A 332 -14.55 -14.37 -1.25
CA THR A 332 -14.23 -12.94 -1.26
C THR A 332 -15.28 -12.10 -0.53
N GLU A 333 -16.58 -12.35 -0.74
CA GLU A 333 -17.65 -11.62 -0.06
C GLU A 333 -17.61 -11.88 1.46
N LEU A 334 -17.36 -13.11 1.91
CA LEU A 334 -17.17 -13.42 3.33
C LEU A 334 -15.94 -12.71 3.92
N VAL A 335 -14.82 -12.69 3.21
CA VAL A 335 -13.57 -12.05 3.66
C VAL A 335 -13.76 -10.55 3.91
N VAL A 336 -14.48 -9.88 3.01
CA VAL A 336 -14.79 -8.45 3.13
C VAL A 336 -15.65 -8.19 4.36
N ASN A 337 -16.73 -8.96 4.54
CA ASN A 337 -17.74 -8.68 5.56
C ASN A 337 -17.36 -9.16 6.98
N GLU A 338 -16.62 -10.28 7.11
CA GLU A 338 -16.35 -10.92 8.41
C GLU A 338 -14.88 -10.80 8.85
N TYR A 339 -13.94 -10.74 7.90
CA TYR A 339 -12.51 -10.86 8.21
C TYR A 339 -11.69 -9.59 7.90
N SER A 340 -12.35 -8.45 7.70
CA SER A 340 -11.69 -7.15 7.44
C SER A 340 -10.63 -7.24 6.34
N ASN A 341 -10.99 -7.88 5.22
CA ASN A 341 -10.11 -8.12 4.08
C ASN A 341 -8.96 -9.13 4.32
N ASN A 342 -8.87 -9.82 5.46
CA ASN A 342 -7.82 -10.80 5.72
C ASN A 342 -8.15 -12.19 5.15
N TYR A 343 -7.80 -12.41 3.88
CA TYR A 343 -7.98 -13.68 3.15
C TYR A 343 -7.32 -14.89 3.82
N ILE A 344 -6.12 -14.72 4.39
CA ILE A 344 -5.36 -15.82 5.00
C ILE A 344 -6.06 -16.27 6.29
N ARG A 345 -6.45 -15.31 7.14
CA ARG A 345 -7.19 -15.60 8.36
C ARG A 345 -8.51 -16.31 8.08
N ALA A 346 -9.26 -15.81 7.09
CA ALA A 346 -10.52 -16.43 6.69
C ALA A 346 -10.32 -17.86 6.21
N TYR A 347 -9.34 -18.09 5.33
CA TYR A 347 -9.03 -19.41 4.79
C TYR A 347 -8.75 -20.44 5.90
N TYR A 348 -7.80 -20.12 6.79
CA TYR A 348 -7.40 -21.04 7.85
C TYR A 348 -8.51 -21.25 8.89
N ASN A 349 -9.28 -20.21 9.21
CA ASN A 349 -10.43 -20.37 10.09
C ASN A 349 -11.49 -21.31 9.49
N LEU A 350 -11.78 -21.17 8.19
CA LEU A 350 -12.73 -22.05 7.50
C LEU A 350 -12.23 -23.49 7.42
N GLU A 351 -10.96 -23.69 7.04
CA GLU A 351 -10.36 -25.02 6.83
C GLU A 351 -10.22 -25.83 8.13
N TYR A 352 -9.78 -25.19 9.23
CA TYR A 352 -9.43 -25.92 10.45
C TYR A 352 -10.42 -25.75 11.61
N ASP A 353 -11.14 -24.64 11.69
CA ASP A 353 -12.05 -24.35 12.82
C ASP A 353 -13.54 -24.38 12.43
N LYS A 354 -13.86 -24.51 11.14
CA LYS A 354 -15.24 -24.58 10.62
C LYS A 354 -15.41 -25.82 9.72
N LYS A 355 -16.23 -25.74 8.67
CA LYS A 355 -16.63 -26.88 7.82
C LYS A 355 -15.75 -27.07 6.56
N GLY A 356 -14.64 -26.35 6.44
CA GLY A 356 -13.81 -26.32 5.23
C GLY A 356 -14.18 -25.23 4.24
N ILE A 357 -13.39 -25.13 3.16
CA ILE A 357 -13.71 -24.31 1.98
C ILE A 357 -14.73 -25.04 1.08
N ILE A 358 -15.70 -24.31 0.54
CA ILE A 358 -16.69 -24.85 -0.40
C ILE A 358 -16.00 -25.21 -1.72
N GLN A 359 -16.16 -26.46 -2.16
CA GLN A 359 -15.60 -26.95 -3.41
C GLN A 359 -16.66 -27.64 -4.26
N TYR A 360 -16.61 -27.41 -5.57
CA TYR A 360 -17.47 -28.11 -6.53
C TYR A 360 -16.93 -29.49 -6.86
N SER A 361 -17.85 -30.44 -7.08
CA SER A 361 -17.49 -31.80 -7.48
C SER A 361 -16.68 -31.81 -8.79
N PRO A 362 -15.61 -32.62 -8.88
CA PRO A 362 -14.83 -32.79 -10.12
C PRO A 362 -15.66 -33.14 -11.34
N ARG A 363 -16.82 -33.78 -11.16
CA ARG A 363 -17.75 -34.17 -12.24
C ARG A 363 -18.46 -32.99 -12.90
N LEU A 364 -18.49 -31.82 -12.26
CA LEU A 364 -19.11 -30.62 -12.81
C LEU A 364 -18.23 -29.92 -13.84
N TYR A 365 -16.91 -30.11 -13.76
CA TYR A 365 -15.97 -29.53 -14.69
C TYR A 365 -15.95 -30.32 -16.01
N PRO A 366 -15.80 -29.64 -17.16
CA PRO A 366 -15.65 -30.33 -18.43
C PRO A 366 -14.38 -31.18 -18.45
N ASP A 367 -14.28 -32.12 -19.39
CA ASP A 367 -13.07 -32.91 -19.53
C ASP A 367 -11.94 -32.08 -20.16
N ILE A 368 -11.21 -31.40 -19.28
CA ILE A 368 -10.09 -30.52 -19.64
C ILE A 368 -8.79 -31.32 -19.65
N ASN A 369 -8.03 -31.22 -20.74
CA ASN A 369 -6.63 -31.65 -20.80
C ASN A 369 -5.71 -30.49 -20.38
N LEU A 370 -5.10 -30.60 -19.20
CA LEU A 370 -4.24 -29.53 -18.66
C LEU A 370 -2.98 -29.29 -19.50
N LEU A 371 -2.56 -30.25 -20.34
CA LEU A 371 -1.42 -30.07 -21.25
C LEU A 371 -1.67 -29.00 -22.32
N ASN A 372 -2.94 -28.68 -22.61
CA ASN A 372 -3.31 -27.63 -23.56
C ASN A 372 -3.11 -26.22 -23.00
N TYR A 373 -2.80 -26.10 -21.71
CA TYR A 373 -2.65 -24.81 -21.02
C TYR A 373 -1.18 -24.50 -20.75
N ASN A 374 -0.82 -23.26 -21.07
CA ASN A 374 0.52 -22.74 -20.83
C ASN A 374 0.65 -22.10 -19.45
N SER A 375 -0.47 -21.68 -18.87
CA SER A 375 -0.53 -20.82 -17.71
C SER A 375 -1.60 -21.28 -16.72
N PHE A 376 -1.21 -21.44 -15.45
CA PHE A 376 -2.11 -21.79 -14.35
C PHE A 376 -2.17 -20.62 -13.38
N ILE A 377 -3.31 -19.92 -13.35
CA ILE A 377 -3.48 -18.72 -12.53
C ILE A 377 -4.03 -19.14 -11.17
N LEU A 378 -3.47 -18.58 -10.10
CA LEU A 378 -3.93 -18.77 -8.73
C LEU A 378 -4.62 -17.51 -8.20
N ASP A 379 -5.58 -17.74 -7.33
CA ASP A 379 -6.18 -16.76 -6.41
C ASP A 379 -5.82 -17.11 -4.96
N PHE A 380 -6.40 -16.44 -3.96
CA PHE A 380 -6.11 -16.77 -2.56
C PHE A 380 -6.51 -18.19 -2.15
N THR A 381 -7.68 -18.68 -2.59
CA THR A 381 -8.17 -20.01 -2.19
C THR A 381 -7.26 -21.12 -2.69
N SER A 382 -6.87 -21.05 -3.96
CA SER A 382 -5.99 -22.03 -4.59
C SER A 382 -4.53 -21.86 -4.17
N LEU A 383 -4.03 -20.63 -4.00
CA LEU A 383 -2.68 -20.34 -3.51
C LEU A 383 -2.43 -21.00 -2.15
N LEU A 384 -3.32 -20.76 -1.19
CA LEU A 384 -3.16 -21.26 0.16
C LEU A 384 -3.26 -22.79 0.20
N ARG A 385 -4.21 -23.37 -0.55
CA ARG A 385 -4.33 -24.83 -0.64
C ARG A 385 -3.10 -25.49 -1.26
N ILE A 386 -2.57 -24.92 -2.35
CA ILE A 386 -1.39 -25.46 -3.02
C ILE A 386 -0.15 -25.32 -2.12
N PHE A 387 -0.02 -24.21 -1.39
CA PHE A 387 1.03 -24.01 -0.40
C PHE A 387 0.97 -25.05 0.73
N GLU A 388 -0.23 -25.35 1.26
CA GLU A 388 -0.41 -26.42 2.26
C GLU A 388 -0.03 -27.80 1.71
N LEU A 389 -0.49 -28.14 0.50
CA LEU A 389 -0.13 -29.38 -0.17
C LEU A 389 1.39 -29.52 -0.35
N HIS A 390 2.07 -28.41 -0.66
CA HIS A 390 3.52 -28.37 -0.73
C HIS A 390 4.18 -28.61 0.64
N ARG A 391 3.71 -27.92 1.68
CA ARG A 391 4.27 -27.95 3.04
C ARG A 391 4.04 -29.29 3.73
N GLU A 392 2.83 -29.84 3.64
CA GLU A 392 2.41 -31.01 4.42
C GLU A 392 2.60 -32.33 3.69
N LYS A 393 2.49 -32.32 2.35
CA LYS A 393 2.56 -33.55 1.54
C LYS A 393 3.82 -33.63 0.67
N GLY A 394 4.69 -32.61 0.73
CA GLY A 394 5.91 -32.55 -0.09
C GLY A 394 5.62 -32.44 -1.58
N LEU A 395 4.44 -31.92 -1.96
CA LEU A 395 4.05 -31.85 -3.36
C LEU A 395 4.83 -30.75 -4.10
N ARG A 396 5.30 -31.08 -5.31
CA ARG A 396 6.00 -30.18 -6.22
C ARG A 396 5.28 -30.17 -7.56
N PHE A 397 5.19 -28.99 -8.17
CA PHE A 397 4.59 -28.77 -9.48
C PHE A 397 5.70 -28.41 -10.47
N GLU A 398 5.70 -29.03 -11.65
CA GLU A 398 6.77 -28.81 -12.63
C GLU A 398 6.76 -27.41 -13.25
N LYS A 399 5.56 -26.83 -13.38
CA LYS A 399 5.37 -25.49 -13.93
C LYS A 399 5.16 -24.49 -12.79
N LYS A 400 5.79 -23.32 -12.93
CA LYS A 400 5.45 -22.17 -12.08
C LYS A 400 4.01 -21.72 -12.36
N PHE A 401 3.32 -21.34 -11.29
CA PHE A 401 2.01 -20.74 -11.37
C PHE A 401 2.10 -19.26 -11.75
N ILE A 402 0.99 -18.67 -12.18
CA ILE A 402 0.86 -17.23 -12.35
C ILE A 402 0.06 -16.68 -11.18
N LEU A 403 0.57 -15.63 -10.56
CA LEU A 403 -0.09 -14.94 -9.45
C LEU A 403 -0.12 -13.45 -9.74
N THR A 404 -1.21 -12.77 -9.39
CA THR A 404 -1.26 -11.31 -9.49
C THR A 404 -0.29 -10.68 -8.49
N SER A 405 0.46 -9.67 -8.92
CA SER A 405 1.38 -8.95 -8.04
C SER A 405 0.65 -8.33 -6.84
N SER A 406 -0.63 -7.97 -7.00
CA SER A 406 -1.46 -7.44 -5.91
C SER A 406 -1.69 -8.44 -4.78
N ILE A 407 -1.79 -9.74 -5.06
CA ILE A 407 -1.86 -10.77 -4.00
C ILE A 407 -0.56 -10.80 -3.20
N LYS A 408 0.62 -10.82 -3.86
CA LYS A 408 1.91 -10.81 -3.17
C LYS A 408 2.06 -9.55 -2.29
N SER A 409 1.77 -8.37 -2.83
CA SER A 409 1.85 -7.12 -2.06
C SER A 409 0.89 -7.10 -0.88
N MET A 410 -0.32 -7.66 -1.00
CA MET A 410 -1.24 -7.80 0.13
C MET A 410 -0.69 -8.72 1.22
N ILE A 411 -0.13 -9.88 0.85
CA ILE A 411 0.50 -10.80 1.81
C ILE A 411 1.67 -10.13 2.52
N LYS A 412 2.49 -9.36 1.78
CA LYS A 412 3.59 -8.57 2.35
C LYS A 412 3.08 -7.51 3.33
N ALA A 413 2.00 -6.80 3.01
CA ALA A 413 1.39 -5.84 3.95
C ALA A 413 0.88 -6.53 5.23
N LEU A 414 0.14 -7.63 5.10
CA LEU A 414 -0.34 -8.43 6.24
C LEU A 414 0.81 -8.96 7.12
N SER A 415 1.97 -9.26 6.52
CA SER A 415 3.16 -9.69 7.26
C SER A 415 3.79 -8.58 8.13
N LYS A 416 3.57 -7.30 7.77
CA LYS A 416 4.12 -6.12 8.45
C LYS A 416 3.21 -5.62 9.58
N ASP A 417 1.90 -5.66 9.39
CA ASP A 417 0.89 -5.20 10.36
C ASP A 417 0.48 -6.30 11.37
N PHE A 418 1.40 -7.21 11.64
CA PHE A 418 1.12 -8.49 12.27
C PHE A 418 0.70 -8.39 13.74
N VAL A 419 -0.48 -8.91 14.04
CA VAL A 419 -0.89 -9.36 15.38
C VAL A 419 -1.08 -10.88 15.30
N GLY A 420 -0.34 -11.62 16.13
CA GLY A 420 -0.49 -13.06 16.39
C GLY A 420 -1.89 -13.60 16.13
N TYR A 421 -2.08 -14.52 15.18
CA TYR A 421 -3.34 -15.26 15.07
C TYR A 421 -3.11 -16.76 15.04
N SER A 422 -3.88 -17.49 15.84
CA SER A 422 -3.81 -18.93 15.97
C SER A 422 -5.21 -19.52 16.08
N GLY A 423 -5.45 -20.63 15.40
CA GLY A 423 -6.65 -21.44 15.57
C GLY A 423 -6.33 -22.78 16.24
N SER A 424 -7.22 -23.76 16.08
CA SER A 424 -7.07 -25.07 16.70
C SER A 424 -5.84 -25.86 16.21
N GLN A 425 -5.47 -25.67 14.94
CA GLN A 425 -4.41 -26.46 14.26
C GLN A 425 -3.42 -25.61 13.47
N TYR A 426 -3.48 -24.28 13.58
CA TYR A 426 -2.61 -23.39 12.81
C TYR A 426 -2.15 -22.19 13.64
N VAL A 427 -0.97 -21.69 13.28
CA VAL A 427 -0.41 -20.43 13.75
C VAL A 427 -0.04 -19.63 12.51
N LEU A 428 -0.65 -18.47 12.37
CA LEU A 428 -0.27 -17.47 11.38
C LEU A 428 0.67 -16.52 12.08
N ASP A 429 1.97 -16.70 11.91
CA ASP A 429 3.02 -15.85 12.47
C ASP A 429 3.96 -15.30 11.39
N THR A 430 4.94 -14.48 11.80
CA THR A 430 5.93 -13.93 10.89
C THR A 430 6.62 -15.02 10.06
N THR A 431 6.88 -16.19 10.65
CA THR A 431 7.48 -17.33 9.95
C THR A 431 6.55 -17.87 8.88
N PHE A 432 5.26 -18.06 9.19
CA PHE A 432 4.25 -18.46 8.20
C PHE A 432 4.23 -17.52 6.98
N TYR A 433 4.18 -16.20 7.21
CA TYR A 433 4.14 -15.23 6.11
C TYR A 433 5.44 -15.23 5.30
N GLN A 434 6.60 -15.36 5.96
CA GLN A 434 7.89 -15.47 5.28
C GLN A 434 7.96 -16.73 4.41
N ASP A 435 7.52 -17.87 4.92
CA ASP A 435 7.48 -19.14 4.18
C ASP A 435 6.56 -19.05 2.96
N LEU A 436 5.37 -18.44 3.12
CA LEU A 436 4.45 -18.22 2.02
C LEU A 436 5.03 -17.29 0.94
N LEU A 437 5.64 -16.17 1.33
CA LEU A 437 6.28 -15.24 0.39
C LEU A 437 7.47 -15.89 -0.33
N ASN A 438 8.29 -16.66 0.39
CA ASN A 438 9.38 -17.43 -0.20
C ASN A 438 8.87 -18.47 -1.20
N TRP A 439 7.78 -19.16 -0.85
CA TRP A 439 7.14 -20.12 -1.74
C TRP A 439 6.63 -19.44 -3.01
N ILE A 440 5.96 -18.29 -2.90
CA ILE A 440 5.50 -17.49 -4.05
C ILE A 440 6.67 -17.12 -4.95
N ASN A 441 7.78 -16.63 -4.40
CA ASN A 441 8.95 -16.25 -5.19
C ASN A 441 9.56 -17.43 -5.97
N ASN A 442 9.54 -18.62 -5.37
CA ASN A 442 10.12 -19.81 -5.99
C ASN A 442 9.18 -20.49 -6.99
N ASN A 443 7.87 -20.47 -6.74
CA ASN A 443 6.88 -21.28 -7.47
C ASN A 443 5.92 -20.47 -8.34
N CYS A 444 5.94 -19.14 -8.27
CA CYS A 444 5.06 -18.28 -9.06
C CYS A 444 5.83 -17.33 -9.98
N ILE A 445 5.15 -16.90 -11.05
CA ILE A 445 5.49 -15.78 -11.91
C ILE A 445 4.47 -14.68 -11.61
N LEU A 446 4.95 -13.53 -11.16
CA LEU A 446 4.08 -12.39 -10.82
C LEU A 446 3.71 -11.64 -12.10
N LYS A 447 2.42 -11.37 -12.30
CA LYS A 447 1.94 -10.62 -13.47
C LYS A 447 0.68 -9.83 -13.16
N MET A 448 0.60 -8.62 -13.70
CA MET A 448 -0.63 -7.81 -13.66
C MET A 448 -1.23 -7.68 -15.06
N PRO A 449 -2.57 -7.69 -15.19
CA PRO A 449 -3.22 -7.41 -16.46
C PRO A 449 -3.11 -5.92 -16.80
N THR A 450 -2.63 -5.62 -18.01
CA THR A 450 -2.54 -4.22 -18.49
C THR A 450 -3.92 -3.62 -18.71
N SER A 451 -4.90 -4.45 -19.06
CA SER A 451 -6.32 -4.11 -19.18
C SER A 451 -6.95 -3.57 -17.89
N LYS A 452 -6.32 -3.79 -16.72
CA LYS A 452 -6.72 -3.17 -15.45
C LYS A 452 -6.82 -1.65 -15.57
N LEU A 453 -5.84 -1.03 -16.22
CA LEU A 453 -5.75 0.43 -16.34
C LEU A 453 -6.93 1.00 -17.14
N ASP A 454 -7.46 0.25 -18.10
CA ASP A 454 -8.62 0.65 -18.89
C ASP A 454 -9.91 0.58 -18.04
N ILE A 455 -10.00 -0.36 -17.10
CA ILE A 455 -11.20 -0.60 -16.29
C ILE A 455 -11.23 0.25 -15.02
N THR A 456 -10.12 0.36 -14.29
CA THR A 456 -10.06 1.13 -13.03
C THR A 456 -10.36 2.61 -13.23
N GLN A 457 -10.07 3.14 -14.41
CA GLN A 457 -10.35 4.53 -14.77
C GLN A 457 -11.79 4.77 -15.25
N ALA A 458 -12.51 3.70 -15.61
CA ALA A 458 -13.93 3.73 -16.01
C ALA A 458 -14.89 3.57 -14.82
N ILE A 459 -14.42 2.97 -13.71
CA ILE A 459 -15.22 2.79 -12.49
C ILE A 459 -15.33 4.14 -11.75
N PRO A 460 -16.56 4.65 -11.48
CA PRO A 460 -16.77 5.85 -10.67
C PRO A 460 -16.10 5.72 -9.30
N GLU A 461 -15.53 6.81 -8.75
CA GLU A 461 -14.81 6.75 -7.47
C GLU A 461 -15.63 6.15 -6.33
N LYS A 462 -16.94 6.42 -6.29
CA LYS A 462 -17.87 5.85 -5.29
C LYS A 462 -18.06 4.34 -5.40
N LEU A 463 -17.68 3.75 -6.53
CA LEU A 463 -17.78 2.32 -6.84
C LEU A 463 -16.40 1.67 -6.92
N LYS A 464 -15.30 2.40 -6.69
CA LYS A 464 -13.98 1.79 -6.59
C LYS A 464 -13.98 0.90 -5.36
N GLY A 465 -13.89 -0.40 -5.64
CA GLY A 465 -14.01 -1.43 -4.62
C GLY A 465 -12.91 -1.40 -3.57
N GLU A 466 -13.19 -2.03 -2.43
CA GLU A 466 -12.20 -2.29 -1.40
C GLU A 466 -11.01 -3.11 -1.94
N GLN A 467 -9.88 -3.09 -1.23
CA GLN A 467 -8.65 -3.77 -1.66
C GLN A 467 -8.90 -5.24 -2.05
N ALA A 468 -9.75 -5.95 -1.31
CA ALA A 468 -10.13 -7.32 -1.63
C ALA A 468 -10.89 -7.47 -2.95
N GLN A 469 -11.75 -6.52 -3.31
CA GLN A 469 -12.48 -6.53 -4.57
C GLN A 469 -11.54 -6.27 -5.76
N ASN A 470 -10.53 -5.42 -5.57
CA ASN A 470 -9.51 -5.16 -6.60
C ASN A 470 -8.69 -6.42 -6.93
N ILE A 471 -8.39 -7.28 -5.95
CA ILE A 471 -7.67 -8.54 -6.19
C ILE A 471 -8.48 -9.52 -7.03
N PHE A 472 -9.78 -9.61 -6.77
CA PHE A 472 -10.71 -10.38 -7.58
C PHE A 472 -10.70 -9.87 -9.04
N ILE A 473 -10.83 -8.54 -9.25
CA ILE A 473 -10.80 -7.92 -10.58
C ILE A 473 -9.47 -8.20 -11.29
N ASP A 474 -8.35 -8.04 -10.59
CA ASP A 474 -7.01 -8.28 -11.15
C ASP A 474 -6.88 -9.73 -11.65
N THR A 475 -7.35 -10.69 -10.87
CA THR A 475 -7.27 -12.12 -11.23
C THR A 475 -8.19 -12.45 -12.41
N ALA A 476 -9.41 -11.91 -12.40
CA ALA A 476 -10.36 -12.08 -13.49
C ALA A 476 -9.83 -11.51 -14.81
N LEU A 477 -9.31 -10.28 -14.80
CA LEU A 477 -8.74 -9.64 -15.99
C LEU A 477 -7.49 -10.36 -16.50
N LEU A 478 -6.65 -10.87 -15.59
CA LEU A 478 -5.48 -11.65 -15.97
C LEU A 478 -5.87 -12.93 -16.73
N ASN A 479 -6.92 -13.63 -16.31
CA ASN A 479 -7.40 -14.83 -17.00
C ASN A 479 -8.03 -14.54 -18.37
N GLN A 480 -8.52 -13.31 -18.58
CA GLN A 480 -9.00 -12.83 -19.87
C GLN A 480 -7.84 -12.46 -20.81
N GLU A 481 -6.82 -11.78 -20.29
CA GLU A 481 -5.69 -11.28 -21.08
C GLU A 481 -4.72 -12.38 -21.51
N LEU A 482 -4.61 -13.46 -20.74
CA LEU A 482 -3.72 -14.59 -21.06
C LEU A 482 -4.41 -15.60 -21.99
N GLU A 483 -3.77 -15.84 -23.12
CA GLU A 483 -4.12 -16.95 -24.01
C GLU A 483 -3.73 -18.30 -23.39
N ASN A 484 -4.54 -19.34 -23.62
CA ASN A 484 -4.32 -20.70 -23.12
C ASN A 484 -4.02 -20.76 -21.61
N SER A 485 -4.69 -19.92 -20.82
CA SER A 485 -4.66 -19.95 -19.35
C SER A 485 -5.91 -20.60 -18.76
N ILE A 486 -5.74 -21.14 -17.55
CA ILE A 486 -6.83 -21.62 -16.71
C ILE A 486 -6.68 -21.03 -15.30
N LEU A 487 -7.79 -20.55 -14.74
CA LEU A 487 -7.86 -20.12 -13.35
C LEU A 487 -8.16 -21.32 -12.45
N ILE A 488 -7.32 -21.53 -11.44
CA ILE A 488 -7.57 -22.48 -10.36
C ILE A 488 -8.18 -21.69 -9.21
N THR A 489 -9.38 -22.05 -8.75
CA THR A 489 -10.07 -21.31 -7.69
C THR A 489 -11.19 -22.14 -7.10
N ASP A 490 -11.36 -22.01 -5.78
CA ASP A 490 -12.53 -22.48 -5.05
C ASP A 490 -13.44 -21.30 -4.63
N ASP A 491 -13.14 -20.08 -5.08
CA ASP A 491 -13.97 -18.91 -4.83
C ASP A 491 -15.13 -18.82 -5.84
N THR A 492 -16.35 -18.94 -5.34
CA THR A 492 -17.54 -19.02 -6.17
C THR A 492 -17.85 -17.74 -6.94
N ILE A 493 -17.29 -16.60 -6.54
CA ILE A 493 -17.46 -15.33 -7.28
C ILE A 493 -16.92 -15.44 -8.70
N MET A 494 -15.84 -16.20 -8.91
CA MET A 494 -15.20 -16.36 -10.21
C MET A 494 -16.09 -17.10 -11.21
N PHE A 495 -16.99 -17.97 -10.74
CA PHE A 495 -17.93 -18.69 -11.60
C PHE A 495 -18.98 -17.78 -12.24
N LYS A 496 -19.22 -16.58 -11.69
CA LYS A 496 -20.09 -15.57 -12.31
C LYS A 496 -19.49 -15.02 -13.61
N PHE A 497 -18.16 -15.00 -13.73
CA PHE A 497 -17.41 -14.50 -14.89
C PHE A 497 -16.98 -15.61 -15.83
N TYR A 498 -16.63 -16.76 -15.26
CA TYR A 498 -16.20 -17.95 -15.98
C TYR A 498 -17.08 -19.12 -15.57
N PRO A 499 -18.20 -19.37 -16.27
CA PRO A 499 -19.04 -20.54 -15.99
C PRO A 499 -18.21 -21.81 -16.01
N ILE A 500 -18.52 -22.79 -15.17
CA ILE A 500 -17.74 -24.05 -15.03
C ILE A 500 -17.49 -24.73 -16.39
N GLY A 501 -18.47 -24.70 -17.29
CA GLY A 501 -18.37 -25.26 -18.65
C GLY A 501 -17.49 -24.48 -19.63
N SER A 502 -16.93 -23.33 -19.25
CA SER A 502 -16.15 -22.46 -20.14
C SER A 502 -14.76 -23.00 -20.50
N GLY A 503 -14.25 -23.98 -19.74
CA GLY A 503 -12.86 -24.44 -19.87
C GLY A 503 -11.82 -23.39 -19.45
N LYS A 504 -12.22 -22.28 -18.83
CA LYS A 504 -11.35 -21.21 -18.35
C LYS A 504 -11.11 -21.25 -16.84
N ILE A 505 -11.78 -22.16 -16.13
CA ILE A 505 -11.73 -22.28 -14.68
C ILE A 505 -11.75 -23.76 -14.25
N ILE A 506 -11.08 -24.07 -13.14
CA ILE A 506 -11.06 -25.38 -12.51
C ILE A 506 -10.98 -25.25 -10.99
N GLY A 507 -11.65 -26.12 -10.25
CA GLY A 507 -11.54 -26.18 -8.79
C GLY A 507 -10.20 -26.78 -8.36
N THR A 508 -9.69 -26.39 -7.19
CA THR A 508 -8.33 -26.79 -6.75
C THR A 508 -8.21 -28.31 -6.63
N SER A 509 -9.22 -28.97 -6.06
CA SER A 509 -9.26 -30.43 -5.93
C SER A 509 -9.30 -31.14 -7.29
N THR A 510 -10.06 -30.62 -8.25
CA THR A 510 -10.12 -31.16 -9.62
C THR A 510 -8.78 -30.99 -10.35
N PHE A 511 -8.15 -29.83 -10.20
CA PHE A 511 -6.83 -29.56 -10.74
C PHE A 511 -5.79 -30.53 -10.16
N TRP A 512 -5.79 -30.75 -8.85
CA TRP A 512 -4.90 -31.71 -8.20
C TRP A 512 -5.08 -33.14 -8.76
N ILE A 513 -6.32 -33.64 -8.87
CA ILE A 513 -6.59 -34.98 -9.42
C ILE A 513 -6.03 -35.09 -10.84
N LYS A 514 -6.38 -34.14 -11.72
CA LYS A 514 -5.98 -34.17 -13.13
C LYS A 514 -4.47 -34.00 -13.30
N SER A 515 -3.84 -33.09 -12.56
CA SER A 515 -2.40 -32.83 -12.64
C SER A 515 -1.57 -34.03 -12.19
N ASN A 516 -2.05 -34.79 -11.19
CA ASN A 516 -1.41 -36.02 -10.74
C ASN A 516 -1.49 -37.13 -11.81
N ILE A 517 -2.68 -37.36 -12.39
CA ILE A 517 -2.89 -38.38 -13.44
C ILE A 517 -1.95 -38.18 -14.64
N ILE A 518 -1.72 -36.93 -15.05
CA ILE A 518 -0.88 -36.60 -16.21
C ILE A 518 0.60 -36.36 -15.86
N GLY A 519 1.00 -36.61 -14.60
CA GLY A 519 2.41 -36.52 -14.16
C GLY A 519 2.94 -35.11 -13.97
N MET A 520 2.10 -34.08 -13.87
CA MET A 520 2.51 -32.69 -13.61
C MET A 520 2.83 -32.40 -12.14
N THR A 521 2.54 -33.34 -11.25
CA THR A 521 2.88 -33.27 -9.82
C THR A 521 3.81 -34.39 -9.43
N LYS A 522 4.82 -34.08 -8.62
CA LYS A 522 5.74 -35.05 -8.02
C LYS A 522 5.62 -35.00 -6.50
N LYS A 523 5.79 -36.17 -5.87
CA LYS A 523 5.90 -36.31 -4.42
C LYS A 523 7.35 -36.66 -4.10
N GLU A 524 7.95 -35.93 -3.16
CA GLU A 524 9.27 -36.25 -2.61
C GLU A 524 9.25 -37.55 -1.78
#